data_AF-A0A848MPJ1-F1
#
_entry.id   AF-A0A848MPJ1-F1
#
_cell.length_a   1.000
_cell.length_b   1.000
_cell.length_c   1.000
_cell.angle_alpha   90.00
_cell.angle_beta   90.00
_cell.angle_gamma   90.00
#
_symmetry.space_group_name_H-M   'P 1'
#
loop_
_entity.id
_entity.type
_entity.pdbx_description
1 polymer ?
#
loop_
_entity_poly.entity_id
_entity_poly.type
_entity_poly.pdbx_seq_one_letter_code
_entity_poly.pdbx_strand_id
1 'polypeptide(L)' 'MSKLTQQQCIILTGFTGILHGEFEWFYADLERRLGRDVQTSELGYPEFMAECKALYEQDFNDLMPD' A
#
# COMPACT_ATOMS: atom_id res chain seq x y z
N MET A 1 11.36 -15.05 -14.91
CA MET A 1 10.65 -14.29 -13.85
C MET A 1 10.05 -13.05 -14.50
N SER A 2 8.73 -12.89 -14.39
CA SER A 2 8.08 -11.63 -14.78
C SER A 2 8.30 -10.61 -13.68
N LYS A 3 8.63 -9.37 -14.04
CA LYS A 3 8.73 -8.28 -13.06
C LYS A 3 7.34 -7.91 -12.57
N LEU A 4 7.25 -7.49 -11.31
CA LEU A 4 6.02 -6.92 -10.75
C LEU A 4 5.66 -5.63 -11.50
N THR A 5 4.35 -5.42 -11.70
CA THR A 5 3.83 -4.15 -12.20
C THR A 5 3.86 -3.11 -11.08
N GLN A 6 3.77 -1.82 -11.45
CA GLN A 6 3.67 -0.73 -10.49
C GLN A 6 2.50 -0.93 -9.51
N GLN A 7 1.33 -1.34 -10.00
CA GLN A 7 0.16 -1.59 -9.16
C GLN A 7 0.41 -2.72 -8.14
N GLN A 8 1.09 -3.80 -8.55
CA GLN A 8 1.44 -4.90 -7.66
C GLN A 8 2.40 -4.43 -6.55
N CYS A 9 3.39 -3.61 -6.89
CA CYS A 9 4.30 -3.02 -5.92
C CYS A 9 3.57 -2.14 -4.88
N ILE A 10 2.61 -1.32 -5.33
CA ILE A 10 1.78 -0.49 -4.45
C ILE A 10 0.97 -1.35 -3.47
N ILE A 11 0.25 -2.36 -3.98
CA ILE A 11 -0.59 -3.25 -3.16
C ILE A 11 0.24 -4.00 -2.13
N LEU A 12 1.38 -4.56 -2.55
CA LEU A 12 2.30 -5.26 -1.64
C LEU A 12 2.84 -4.33 -0.55
N THR A 13 3.22 -3.10 -0.92
CA THR A 13 3.70 -2.11 0.05
C THR A 13 2.64 -1.78 1.09
N GLY A 14 1.42 -1.49 0.63
CA GLY A 14 0.33 -1.12 1.53
C GLY A 14 -0.12 -2.26 2.45
N PHE A 15 -0.12 -3.51 1.97
CA PHE A 15 -0.53 -4.66 2.77
C PHE A 15 0.56 -5.17 3.73
N THR A 16 1.82 -5.20 3.28
CA THR A 16 2.92 -5.78 4.07
C THR A 16 3.66 -4.76 4.93
N GLY A 17 3.55 -3.47 4.62
CA GLY A 17 4.36 -2.40 5.22
C GLY A 17 5.82 -2.40 4.76
N ILE A 18 6.20 -3.25 3.81
CA ILE A 18 7.55 -3.30 3.22
C ILE A 18 7.52 -2.57 1.88
N LEU A 19 8.39 -1.58 1.70
CA LEU A 19 8.43 -0.81 0.46
C LEU A 19 8.88 -1.68 -0.73
N HIS A 20 7.98 -1.84 -1.70
CA HIS A 20 8.23 -2.42 -3.00
C HIS A 20 8.13 -1.32 -4.06
N GLY A 21 9.22 -1.06 -4.80
CA GLY A 21 9.27 0.03 -5.78
C GLY A 21 9.49 1.41 -5.14
N GLU A 22 8.95 2.46 -5.74
CA GLU A 22 9.12 3.84 -5.29
C GLU A 22 8.10 4.22 -4.21
N PHE A 23 8.56 4.98 -3.20
CA PHE A 23 7.71 5.42 -2.09
C PHE A 23 6.55 6.31 -2.57
N GLU A 24 6.80 7.16 -3.54
CA GLU A 24 5.84 8.11 -4.12
C GLU A 24 4.65 7.40 -4.77
N TRP A 25 4.85 6.20 -5.32
CA TRP A 25 3.77 5.40 -5.90
C TRP A 25 2.78 4.94 -4.84
N PHE A 26 3.30 4.40 -3.74
CA PHE A 26 2.48 3.99 -2.60
C PHE A 26 1.83 5.20 -1.94
N TYR A 27 2.60 6.26 -1.71
CA TYR A 27 2.14 7.44 -0.99
C TYR A 27 0.96 8.14 -1.70
N ALA A 28 1.09 8.37 -3.01
CA ALA A 28 0.02 8.98 -3.80
C ALA A 28 -1.23 8.08 -3.87
N ASP A 29 -1.06 6.75 -3.89
CA ASP A 29 -2.17 5.80 -3.88
C ASP A 29 -2.89 5.79 -2.53
N LEU A 30 -2.14 5.84 -1.42
CA LEU A 30 -2.67 5.89 -0.06
C LEU A 30 -3.50 7.15 0.18
N GLU A 31 -2.98 8.33 -0.19
CA GLU A 31 -3.69 9.60 -0.06
C GLU A 31 -5.00 9.59 -0.87
N ARG A 32 -4.95 9.03 -2.08
CA ARG A 32 -6.13 8.86 -2.94
C ARG A 32 -7.18 7.94 -2.31
N ARG A 33 -6.79 6.85 -1.65
CA ARG A 33 -7.71 5.93 -0.96
C ARG A 33 -8.32 6.54 0.30
N LEU A 34 -7.53 7.29 1.05
CA LEU A 34 -7.97 7.96 2.27
C LEU A 34 -8.78 9.23 1.98
N GLY A 35 -8.66 9.80 0.78
CA GLY A 35 -9.32 11.06 0.41
C GLY A 35 -8.76 12.27 1.16
N ARG A 36 -7.52 12.17 1.68
CA ARG A 36 -6.81 13.23 2.38
C ARG A 36 -5.30 13.06 2.20
N ASP A 37 -4.59 14.16 2.40
CA ASP A 37 -3.13 14.13 2.53
C ASP A 37 -2.75 13.35 3.80
N VAL A 38 -1.64 12.63 3.71
CA VAL A 38 -1.03 11.93 4.83
C VAL A 38 0.21 12.70 5.25
N GLN A 39 0.60 12.63 6.51
CA GLN A 39 1.92 13.04 6.96
C GLN A 39 2.80 11.80 7.02
N THR A 40 4.03 11.86 6.49
CA THR A 40 4.96 10.71 6.52
C THR A 40 5.19 10.15 7.93
N SER A 41 5.07 10.98 8.97
CA SER A 41 5.15 10.53 10.37
C SER A 41 4.00 9.60 10.79
N GLU A 42 2.81 9.71 10.17
CA GLU A 42 1.68 8.83 10.45
C GLU A 42 2.00 7.36 10.11
N LEU A 43 2.82 7.13 9.08
CA LEU A 43 3.29 5.79 8.69
C LEU A 43 4.19 5.13 9.75
N GLY A 44 4.63 5.88 10.77
CA GLY A 44 5.32 5.34 11.93
C GLY A 44 4.40 4.82 13.04
N TYR A 45 3.09 5.11 12.98
CA TYR A 45 2.14 4.73 14.00
C TYR A 45 1.54 3.34 13.72
N PRO A 46 1.68 2.37 14.65
CA PRO A 46 1.18 1.01 14.44
C PRO A 46 -0.31 0.93 14.09
N GLU A 47 -1.13 1.78 14.72
CA GLU A 47 -2.56 1.89 14.47
C GLU A 47 -2.87 2.37 13.05
N PHE A 48 -2.15 3.38 12.58
CA PHE A 48 -2.32 3.90 11.22
C PHE A 48 -1.83 2.89 10.17
N MET A 49 -0.75 2.17 10.46
CA MET A 49 -0.29 1.08 9.60
C MET A 49 -1.28 -0.09 9.52
N ALA A 50 -2.02 -0.37 10.61
CA ALA A 50 -3.10 -1.36 10.58
C ALA A 50 -4.27 -0.90 9.70
N GLU A 51 -4.64 0.39 9.78
CA GLU A 51 -5.65 0.98 8.88
C GLU A 51 -5.20 0.93 7.42
N CYS A 52 -3.94 1.30 7.14
CA CYS A 52 -3.34 1.19 5.81
C CYS A 52 -3.47 -0.24 5.30
N LYS A 53 -3.04 -1.24 6.08
CA LYS A 53 -3.14 -2.65 5.68
C LYS A 53 -4.57 -3.05 5.30
N ALA A 54 -5.57 -2.63 6.06
CA ALA A 54 -6.97 -2.93 5.78
C ALA A 54 -7.43 -2.35 4.43
N LEU A 55 -6.92 -1.18 4.01
CA LEU A 55 -7.24 -0.57 2.71
C LEU A 55 -6.71 -1.35 1.50
N TYR A 56 -5.70 -2.21 1.71
CA TYR A 56 -5.02 -2.97 0.65
C TYR A 56 -5.30 -4.47 0.71
N GLU A 57 -5.96 -4.97 1.76
CA GLU A 57 -6.18 -6.40 1.98
C GLU A 57 -6.98 -7.06 0.85
N GLN A 58 -8.08 -6.44 0.40
CA GLN A 58 -8.88 -7.00 -0.69
C GLN A 58 -8.09 -7.06 -2.00
N ASP A 59 -7.40 -5.97 -2.35
CA ASP A 59 -6.59 -5.94 -3.57
C ASP A 59 -5.47 -6.98 -3.52
N PHE A 60 -4.89 -7.20 -2.34
CA PHE A 60 -3.88 -8.24 -2.15
C PHE A 60 -4.46 -9.64 -2.34
N ASN A 61 -5.66 -9.93 -1.81
CA ASN A 61 -6.34 -11.20 -2.04
C ASN A 61 -6.65 -11.39 -3.53
N ASP A 62 -7.05 -10.33 -4.23
CA ASP A 62 -7.35 -10.36 -5.66
C ASP A 62 -6.09 -10.50 -6.55
N LEU A 63 -4.88 -10.26 -6.02
CA LEU A 63 -3.63 -10.53 -6.74
C LEU A 63 -3.35 -12.02 -6.93
N MET A 64 -3.92 -12.87 -6.07
CA MET A 64 -3.78 -14.32 -6.13
C MET A 64 -5.16 -14.96 -6.39
N PRO A 65 -5.66 -14.95 -7.63
CA PRO A 65 -6.86 -15.71 -7.96
C PRO A 65 -6.60 -17.21 -7.73
N ASP A 66 -7.58 -17.89 -7.14
CA ASP A 66 -7.61 -19.35 -6.93
C ASP A 66 -7.34 -20.15 -8.23
#